data_AF-A0A947RL15-F1
#
_entry.id   AF-A0A947RL15-F1
#
_cell.length_a   1.000
_cell.length_b   1.000
_cell.length_c   1.000
_cell.angle_alpha   90.00
_cell.angle_beta   90.00
_cell.angle_gamma   90.00
#
_symmetry.space_group_name_H-M   'P 1'
#
loop_
_entity.id
_entity.type
_entity.pdbx_description
1 polymer ?
#
loop_
_entity_poly.entity_id
_entity_poly.type
_entity_poly.pdbx_seq_one_letter_code
_entity_poly.pdbx_strand_id
1 'polypeptide(L)'
;MVVINELAWMGTENSYHNEWIELYNPNESPLNLDNWTIQTNDGSLKIKLSGVVGTKSYFLLERTDDSTVPGITADLIYKGGLNNQGKRILLLDDSGRVVDEVDCSLGWFAGNNENKKTMERIGSFSAGPGQLSGSDPNNWKTSQNPGGTPKSENSPDESIIPQKELSIADRNYENSKFASVLAIGLSASACISAIFSAIWLKTKKKSSNIKYQ
;
A
#
# COMPACT_ATOMS: atom_id res chain seq x y z
N MET A 1 14.45 -11.78 -8.22
CA MET A 1 13.52 -10.75 -8.72
C MET A 1 13.79 -9.43 -8.00
N VAL A 2 13.48 -8.29 -8.62
CA VAL A 2 13.41 -6.97 -7.97
C VAL A 2 12.07 -6.37 -8.35
N VAL A 3 11.44 -5.64 -7.44
CA VAL A 3 10.08 -5.12 -7.62
C VAL A 3 10.00 -3.64 -7.31
N ILE A 4 9.02 -2.94 -7.89
CA ILE A 4 8.65 -1.58 -7.51
C ILE A 4 7.94 -1.67 -6.16
N ASN A 5 8.54 -1.11 -5.12
CA ASN A 5 8.13 -1.29 -3.73
C ASN A 5 7.26 -0.15 -3.19
N GLU A 6 7.66 1.09 -3.47
CA GLU A 6 6.98 2.26 -2.94
C GLU A 6 7.09 3.43 -3.94
N LEU A 7 6.02 4.23 -4.02
CA LEU A 7 5.92 5.37 -4.94
C LEU A 7 5.40 6.61 -4.19
N ALA A 8 6.20 7.67 -4.17
CA ALA A 8 5.78 9.01 -3.76
C ALA A 8 5.34 9.83 -4.96
N TRP A 9 4.27 9.38 -5.62
CA TRP A 9 3.78 9.97 -6.87
C TRP A 9 3.25 11.40 -6.73
N MET A 10 3.00 11.87 -5.51
CA MET A 10 2.41 13.18 -5.20
C MET A 10 3.42 14.27 -4.82
N GLY A 11 4.70 13.92 -4.76
CA GLY A 11 5.75 14.76 -4.18
C GLY A 11 5.68 14.87 -2.65
N THR A 12 6.30 15.91 -2.09
CA THR A 12 6.30 16.20 -0.64
C THR A 12 5.50 17.48 -0.33
N GLU A 13 5.45 17.86 0.95
CA GLU A 13 4.92 19.16 1.38
C GLU A 13 5.72 20.33 0.81
N ASN A 14 7.03 20.14 0.60
CA ASN A 14 7.91 21.18 0.08
C ASN A 14 7.68 21.44 -1.40
N SER A 15 7.43 20.38 -2.18
CA SER A 15 7.26 20.50 -3.63
C SER A 15 6.63 19.25 -4.24
N TYR A 16 5.77 19.46 -5.23
CA TYR A 16 5.25 18.38 -6.09
C TYR A 16 6.32 17.78 -7.02
N HIS A 17 7.48 18.42 -7.14
CA HIS A 17 8.62 17.86 -7.86
C HIS A 17 9.44 16.88 -7.01
N ASN A 18 9.21 16.83 -5.70
CA ASN A 18 9.95 15.96 -4.79
C ASN A 18 9.32 14.55 -4.78
N GLU A 19 9.24 13.96 -5.97
CA GLU A 19 8.79 12.58 -6.17
C GLU A 19 9.96 11.62 -6.03
N TRP A 20 9.66 10.40 -5.60
CA TRP A 20 10.64 9.34 -5.54
C TRP A 20 10.01 7.97 -5.82
N ILE A 21 10.86 7.05 -6.23
CA ILE A 21 10.53 5.66 -6.55
C ILE A 21 11.49 4.77 -5.76
N GLU A 22 10.98 3.70 -5.17
CA GLU A 22 11.82 2.72 -4.49
C GLU A 22 11.65 1.33 -5.10
N LEU A 23 12.79 0.65 -5.28
CA LEU A 23 12.83 -0.76 -5.62
C LEU A 23 13.21 -1.59 -4.40
N TYR A 24 12.68 -2.81 -4.30
CA TYR A 24 13.10 -3.77 -3.28
C TYR A 24 13.68 -5.03 -3.91
N ASN A 25 14.80 -5.50 -3.34
CA ASN A 25 15.42 -6.78 -3.66
C ASN A 25 15.07 -7.84 -2.60
N PRO A 26 14.07 -8.71 -2.82
CA PRO A 26 13.76 -9.81 -1.91
C PRO A 26 14.77 -10.96 -1.94
N ASN A 27 15.80 -10.95 -2.78
CA ASN A 27 16.71 -12.09 -2.93
C ASN A 27 17.77 -12.12 -1.79
N GLU A 28 18.33 -13.30 -1.56
CA GLU A 28 19.48 -13.52 -0.65
C GLU A 28 20.84 -13.15 -1.30
N SER A 29 20.82 -12.60 -2.52
CA SER A 29 22.00 -12.11 -3.22
C SER A 29 21.81 -10.67 -3.69
N PRO A 30 22.87 -9.84 -3.68
CA PRO A 30 22.81 -8.51 -4.29
C PRO A 30 22.50 -8.63 -5.79
N LEU A 31 21.89 -7.60 -6.36
CA LEU A 31 21.56 -7.54 -7.79
C LEU A 31 22.15 -6.28 -8.41
N ASN A 32 22.85 -6.44 -9.54
CA ASN A 32 23.29 -5.32 -10.36
C ASN A 32 22.12 -4.83 -11.23
N LEU A 33 21.82 -3.53 -11.16
CA LEU A 33 20.78 -2.83 -11.91
C LEU A 33 21.34 -2.07 -13.13
N ASP A 34 22.62 -2.21 -13.45
CA ASP A 34 23.24 -1.58 -14.61
C ASP A 34 22.47 -1.90 -15.90
N ASN A 35 22.08 -0.84 -16.62
CA ASN A 35 21.30 -0.89 -17.86
C ASN A 35 19.85 -1.37 -17.72
N TRP A 36 19.38 -1.66 -16.51
CA TRP A 36 17.95 -1.82 -16.27
C TRP A 36 17.24 -0.48 -16.50
N THR A 37 15.93 -0.52 -16.69
CA THR A 37 15.14 0.69 -16.97
C THR A 37 13.83 0.68 -16.21
N ILE A 38 13.45 1.82 -15.64
CA ILE A 38 12.06 2.12 -15.28
C ILE A 38 11.49 3.00 -16.36
N GLN A 39 10.36 2.63 -16.96
CA GLN A 39 9.69 3.50 -17.94
C GLN A 39 8.17 3.42 -17.84
N THR A 40 7.51 4.50 -18.24
CA THR A 40 6.06 4.46 -18.49
C THR A 40 5.77 3.88 -19.86
N ASN A 41 4.61 3.25 -20.02
CA ASN A 41 4.18 2.67 -21.29
C ASN A 41 4.09 3.68 -22.44
N ASP A 42 3.83 4.95 -22.13
CA ASP A 42 3.76 6.07 -23.09
C ASP A 42 5.11 6.76 -23.33
N GLY A 43 6.18 6.31 -22.67
CA GLY A 43 7.53 6.87 -22.79
C GLY A 43 7.72 8.25 -22.16
N SER A 44 6.72 8.79 -21.46
CA SER A 44 6.81 10.11 -20.79
C SER A 44 7.83 10.14 -19.65
N LEU A 45 8.11 8.99 -19.04
CA LEU A 45 9.20 8.79 -18.09
C LEU A 45 10.04 7.60 -18.54
N LYS A 46 11.37 7.80 -18.57
CA LYS A 46 12.35 6.74 -18.81
C LYS A 46 13.60 7.00 -17.99
N ILE A 47 13.88 6.11 -17.05
CA ILE A 47 14.99 6.18 -16.11
C ILE A 47 15.91 5.01 -16.38
N LYS A 48 17.15 5.29 -16.78
CA LYS A 48 18.19 4.27 -16.88
C LYS A 48 18.78 4.04 -15.49
N LEU A 49 18.77 2.80 -15.04
CA LEU A 49 19.31 2.40 -13.75
C LEU A 49 20.81 2.09 -13.83
N SER A 50 21.48 2.24 -12.69
CA SER A 50 22.87 1.87 -12.47
C SER A 50 23.11 1.63 -10.99
N GLY A 51 24.07 0.76 -10.67
CA GLY A 51 24.43 0.43 -9.28
C GLY A 51 23.89 -0.91 -8.82
N VAL A 52 24.05 -1.18 -7.53
CA VAL A 52 23.74 -2.49 -6.93
C VAL A 52 22.76 -2.31 -5.79
N VAL A 53 21.68 -3.07 -5.82
CA VAL A 53 20.79 -3.22 -4.66
C VAL A 53 21.23 -4.43 -3.84
N GLY A 54 21.44 -4.20 -2.53
CA GLY A 54 21.87 -5.24 -1.59
C GLY A 54 20.84 -6.35 -1.39
N THR A 55 21.21 -7.37 -0.62
CA THR A 55 20.29 -8.45 -0.19
C THR A 55 19.21 -7.89 0.71
N LYS A 56 17.93 -8.25 0.51
CA LYS A 56 16.81 -7.77 1.34
C LYS A 56 16.83 -6.24 1.54
N SER A 57 17.30 -5.52 0.53
CA SER A 57 17.59 -4.09 0.61
C SER A 57 16.74 -3.31 -0.39
N TYR A 58 16.71 -2.00 -0.16
CA TYR A 58 15.97 -1.03 -0.94
C TYR A 58 16.93 -0.25 -1.84
N PHE A 59 16.41 0.25 -2.95
CA PHE A 59 17.12 1.14 -3.88
C PHE A 59 16.25 2.36 -4.13
N LEU A 60 16.67 3.51 -3.60
CA LEU A 60 15.93 4.76 -3.62
C LEU A 60 16.32 5.61 -4.83
N LEU A 61 15.31 6.02 -5.59
CA LEU A 61 15.45 6.96 -6.69
C LEU A 61 14.75 8.28 -6.36
N GLU A 62 15.50 9.38 -6.36
CA GLU A 62 14.93 10.72 -6.14
C GLU A 62 14.87 11.52 -7.43
N ARG A 63 13.77 12.26 -7.62
CA ARG A 63 13.62 13.15 -8.75
C ARG A 63 14.48 14.40 -8.54
N THR A 64 15.15 14.82 -9.61
CA THR A 64 15.91 16.07 -9.76
C THR A 64 17.16 16.25 -8.90
N ASP A 65 17.10 15.99 -7.60
CA ASP A 65 18.19 16.14 -6.65
C ASP A 65 18.01 15.23 -5.42
N ASP A 66 19.02 15.20 -4.55
CA ASP A 66 19.09 14.37 -3.33
C ASP A 66 18.50 15.09 -2.09
N SER A 67 17.51 15.97 -2.31
CA SER A 67 16.85 16.71 -1.23
C SER A 67 15.38 16.35 -1.07
N THR A 68 14.88 15.40 -1.87
CA THR A 68 13.49 14.97 -1.86
C THR A 68 13.18 14.22 -0.56
N VAL A 69 14.09 13.37 -0.07
CA VAL A 69 13.97 12.67 1.21
C VAL A 69 15.04 13.16 2.20
N PRO A 70 14.74 14.15 3.06
CA PRO A 70 15.74 14.74 3.94
C PRO A 70 16.42 13.71 4.85
N GLY A 71 17.75 13.66 4.80
CA GLY A 71 18.57 12.81 5.66
C GLY A 71 18.75 11.37 5.17
N ILE A 72 18.19 11.02 4.00
CA ILE A 72 18.39 9.72 3.35
C ILE A 72 18.98 9.97 1.97
N THR A 73 20.19 9.48 1.72
CA THR A 73 20.84 9.62 0.41
C THR A 73 20.20 8.67 -0.61
N ALA A 74 19.78 9.20 -1.74
CA ALA A 74 19.32 8.45 -2.91
C ALA A 74 20.44 7.58 -3.49
N ASP A 75 20.07 6.41 -4.00
CA ASP A 75 20.99 5.55 -4.75
C ASP A 75 21.10 6.02 -6.21
N LEU A 76 20.07 6.71 -6.73
CA LEU A 76 20.07 7.28 -8.07
C LEU A 76 19.21 8.55 -8.17
N ILE A 77 19.72 9.56 -8.86
CA ILE A 77 18.94 10.77 -9.20
C ILE A 77 18.39 10.64 -10.63
N TYR A 78 17.08 10.87 -10.79
CA TYR A 78 16.41 10.78 -12.08
C TYR A 78 15.74 12.10 -12.52
N LYS A 79 15.28 12.14 -13.77
CA LYS A 79 14.51 13.25 -14.36
C LYS A 79 13.23 12.74 -15.00
N GLY A 80 12.27 13.65 -15.17
CA GLY A 80 10.88 13.31 -15.53
C GLY A 80 10.03 13.18 -14.27
N GLY A 81 8.73 13.02 -14.42
CA GLY A 81 7.80 13.00 -13.29
C GLY A 81 6.70 11.96 -13.42
N LEU A 82 6.10 11.64 -12.29
CA LEU A 82 4.91 10.81 -12.21
C LEU A 82 3.67 11.70 -12.34
N ASN A 83 2.68 11.24 -13.10
CA ASN A 83 1.45 11.99 -13.26
C ASN A 83 0.45 11.59 -12.16
N ASN A 84 -0.21 12.58 -11.53
CA ASN A 84 -1.15 12.34 -10.44
C ASN A 84 -2.42 11.56 -10.83
N GLN A 85 -2.76 11.48 -12.12
CA GLN A 85 -3.85 10.64 -12.63
C GLN A 85 -3.46 9.15 -12.77
N GLY A 86 -2.22 8.79 -12.46
CA GLY A 86 -1.74 7.42 -12.56
C GLY A 86 -0.96 7.14 -13.85
N LYS A 87 -0.17 6.07 -13.82
CA LYS A 87 0.65 5.60 -14.94
C LYS A 87 0.78 4.08 -14.90
N ARG A 88 1.00 3.49 -16.07
CA ARG A 88 1.54 2.12 -16.16
C ARG A 88 3.07 2.19 -16.17
N ILE A 89 3.69 1.70 -15.11
CA ILE A 89 5.14 1.68 -14.93
C ILE A 89 5.66 0.27 -15.17
N LEU A 90 6.74 0.16 -15.95
CA LEU A 90 7.45 -1.06 -16.26
C LEU A 90 8.85 -0.98 -15.66
N LEU A 91 9.26 -2.00 -14.92
CA LEU A 91 10.66 -2.27 -14.58
C LEU A 91 11.19 -3.31 -15.56
N LEU A 92 12.20 -2.96 -16.33
CA LEU A 92 12.81 -3.83 -17.33
C LEU A 92 14.26 -4.17 -16.97
N ASP A 93 14.65 -5.42 -17.21
CA ASP A 93 16.05 -5.85 -17.08
C ASP A 93 16.94 -5.29 -18.20
N ASP A 94 18.24 -5.59 -18.12
CA ASP A 94 19.26 -5.19 -19.09
C ASP A 94 19.04 -5.74 -20.51
N SER A 95 18.23 -6.79 -20.65
CA SER A 95 17.80 -7.38 -21.92
C SER A 95 16.47 -6.80 -22.43
N GLY A 96 15.86 -5.88 -21.68
CA GLY A 96 14.58 -5.26 -22.01
C GLY A 96 13.36 -6.12 -21.70
N ARG A 97 13.49 -7.17 -20.87
CA ARG A 97 12.35 -7.97 -20.42
C ARG A 97 11.70 -7.31 -19.21
N VAL A 98 10.37 -7.35 -19.14
CA VAL A 98 9.62 -6.86 -17.98
C VAL A 98 9.85 -7.78 -16.78
N VAL A 99 10.39 -7.22 -15.71
CA VAL A 99 10.64 -7.90 -14.43
C VAL A 99 9.49 -7.65 -13.44
N ASP A 100 8.96 -6.43 -13.44
CA ASP A 100 7.79 -6.05 -12.64
C ASP A 100 6.99 -4.96 -13.37
N GLU A 101 5.71 -4.88 -13.07
CA GLU A 101 4.77 -3.97 -13.69
C GLU A 101 3.76 -3.46 -12.65
N VAL A 102 3.46 -2.16 -12.72
CA VAL A 102 2.42 -1.51 -11.93
C VAL A 102 1.51 -0.73 -12.86
N ASP A 103 0.36 -1.29 -13.20
CA ASP A 103 -0.62 -0.66 -14.09
C ASP A 103 -1.65 0.19 -13.33
N CYS A 104 -1.24 1.40 -12.92
CA CYS A 104 -2.11 2.42 -12.35
C CYS A 104 -2.68 3.35 -13.44
N SER A 105 -2.90 2.89 -14.68
CA SER A 105 -3.35 3.75 -15.78
C SER A 105 -4.73 4.39 -15.57
N LEU A 106 -5.54 3.84 -14.66
CA LEU A 106 -6.85 4.38 -14.28
C LEU A 106 -6.83 5.20 -12.98
N GLY A 107 -5.65 5.45 -12.42
CA GLY A 107 -5.46 6.07 -11.11
C GLY A 107 -4.54 5.24 -10.21
N TRP A 108 -3.79 5.93 -9.35
CA TRP A 108 -2.97 5.28 -8.33
C TRP A 108 -3.83 4.43 -7.40
N PHE A 109 -3.43 3.18 -7.17
CA PHE A 109 -4.15 2.24 -6.31
C PHE A 109 -4.21 2.71 -4.85
N ALA A 110 -3.19 3.43 -4.40
CA ALA A 110 -3.12 3.96 -3.05
C ALA A 110 -2.25 5.23 -3.00
N GLY A 111 -2.01 5.73 -1.80
CA GLY A 111 -1.36 7.01 -1.55
C GLY A 111 -2.38 8.13 -1.36
N ASN A 112 -1.95 9.22 -0.74
CA ASN A 112 -2.78 10.38 -0.44
C ASN A 112 -1.97 11.66 -0.68
N ASN A 113 -2.41 12.46 -1.66
CA ASN A 113 -1.76 13.71 -2.04
C ASN A 113 -1.93 14.82 -0.99
N GLU A 114 -3.06 14.85 -0.29
CA GLU A 114 -3.36 15.87 0.72
C GLU A 114 -2.40 15.76 1.92
N ASN A 115 -2.22 14.54 2.42
CA ASN A 115 -1.38 14.24 3.59
C ASN A 115 0.01 13.72 3.22
N LYS A 116 0.38 13.76 1.93
CA LYS A 116 1.67 13.32 1.39
C LYS A 116 2.09 11.91 1.82
N LYS A 117 1.13 10.99 1.88
CA LYS A 117 1.35 9.58 2.22
C LYS A 117 1.54 8.78 0.95
N THR A 118 2.63 8.05 0.83
CA THR A 118 3.04 7.31 -0.37
C THR A 118 2.17 6.08 -0.62
N MET A 119 2.33 5.50 -1.81
CA MET A 119 1.74 4.22 -2.18
C MET A 119 2.76 3.10 -1.92
N GLU A 120 2.51 2.27 -0.93
CA GLU A 120 3.39 1.18 -0.47
C GLU A 120 2.86 -0.18 -0.91
N ARG A 121 3.73 -1.05 -1.43
CA ARG A 121 3.38 -2.44 -1.71
C ARG A 121 3.20 -3.20 -0.39
N ILE A 122 2.14 -3.98 -0.26
CA ILE A 122 1.88 -4.74 0.97
C ILE A 122 2.87 -5.90 1.09
N GLY A 123 3.00 -6.71 0.04
CA GLY A 123 3.73 -7.99 0.12
C GLY A 123 3.02 -8.93 1.10
N SER A 124 2.65 -10.15 0.70
CA SER A 124 2.07 -11.06 1.69
C SER A 124 3.10 -11.30 2.81
N PHE A 125 2.71 -11.08 4.07
CA PHE A 125 3.59 -11.12 5.25
C PHE A 125 4.36 -12.44 5.43
N SER A 126 3.96 -13.51 4.73
CA SER A 126 4.65 -14.82 4.73
C SER A 126 5.60 -15.04 3.53
N ALA A 127 5.65 -14.09 2.60
CA ALA A 127 6.21 -14.25 1.27
C ALA A 127 7.20 -13.14 0.85
N GLY A 128 7.09 -11.97 1.48
CA GLY A 128 7.81 -10.76 1.09
C GLY A 128 7.24 -10.07 -0.16
N PRO A 129 7.71 -8.84 -0.48
CA PRO A 129 7.36 -8.15 -1.72
C PRO A 129 7.78 -8.97 -2.95
N GLY A 130 6.85 -9.15 -3.89
CA GLY A 130 7.10 -9.76 -5.20
C GLY A 130 6.43 -11.11 -5.50
N GLN A 131 5.68 -11.70 -4.57
CA GLN A 131 4.83 -12.86 -4.89
C GLN A 131 3.47 -12.47 -5.50
N LEU A 132 2.95 -11.30 -5.16
CA LEU A 132 1.74 -10.73 -5.76
C LEU A 132 2.12 -9.75 -6.86
N SER A 133 1.33 -9.73 -7.93
CA SER A 133 1.51 -8.82 -9.06
C SER A 133 1.55 -7.37 -8.59
N GLY A 134 2.42 -6.55 -9.19
CA GLY A 134 2.39 -5.10 -8.98
C GLY A 134 1.16 -4.43 -9.59
N SER A 135 0.45 -5.11 -10.50
CA SER A 135 -0.80 -4.64 -11.10
C SER A 135 -2.05 -5.14 -10.36
N ASP A 136 -1.92 -5.81 -9.21
CA ASP A 136 -3.05 -6.12 -8.33
C ASP A 136 -3.29 -4.94 -7.37
N PRO A 137 -4.43 -4.22 -7.46
CA PRO A 137 -4.72 -3.10 -6.57
C PRO A 137 -4.76 -3.47 -5.09
N ASN A 138 -5.06 -4.74 -4.75
CA ASN A 138 -5.09 -5.22 -3.37
C ASN A 138 -3.70 -5.49 -2.79
N ASN A 139 -2.65 -5.37 -3.59
CA ASN A 139 -1.26 -5.50 -3.16
C ASN A 139 -0.64 -4.14 -2.80
N TRP A 140 -1.45 -3.09 -2.68
CA TRP A 140 -1.00 -1.74 -2.39
C TRP A 140 -1.83 -1.11 -1.28
N LYS A 141 -1.18 -0.27 -0.48
CA LYS A 141 -1.81 0.53 0.56
C LYS A 141 -1.21 1.92 0.63
N THR A 142 -1.94 2.83 1.26
CA THR A 142 -1.44 4.15 1.61
C THR A 142 -0.56 4.02 2.85
N SER A 143 0.64 4.60 2.80
CA SER A 143 1.54 4.64 3.95
C SER A 143 0.88 5.20 5.20
N GLN A 144 1.24 4.68 6.36
CA GLN A 144 0.86 5.28 7.63
C GLN A 144 1.55 6.64 7.85
N ASN A 145 2.73 6.85 7.26
CA ASN A 145 3.58 8.01 7.49
C ASN A 145 3.52 9.01 6.31
N PRO A 146 3.35 10.32 6.57
CA PRO A 146 3.70 11.32 5.57
C PRO A 146 5.15 11.14 5.13
N GLY A 147 5.40 11.17 3.83
CA GLY A 147 6.72 10.90 3.25
C GLY A 147 7.10 9.44 3.13
N GLY A 148 6.26 8.49 3.58
CA GLY A 148 6.46 7.07 3.32
C GLY A 148 7.50 6.38 4.22
N THR A 149 8.07 5.29 3.70
CA THR A 149 9.09 4.47 4.37
C THR A 149 10.39 4.29 3.55
N PRO A 150 10.98 5.36 3.00
CA PRO A 150 12.17 5.25 2.16
C PRO A 150 13.33 4.53 2.87
N LYS A 151 13.95 3.60 2.15
CA LYS A 151 15.00 2.68 2.59
C LYS A 151 14.66 1.81 3.80
N SER A 152 13.38 1.62 4.09
CA SER A 152 12.88 0.90 5.26
C SER A 152 11.73 -0.04 4.89
N GLU A 153 11.33 -0.89 5.84
CA GLU A 153 10.15 -1.74 5.64
C GLU A 153 8.87 -0.89 5.55
N ASN A 154 8.01 -1.23 4.59
CA ASN A 154 6.71 -0.59 4.41
C ASN A 154 5.88 -0.68 5.69
N SER A 155 5.08 0.34 5.94
CA SER A 155 4.24 0.41 7.16
C SER A 155 3.35 -0.83 7.30
N PRO A 156 2.92 -1.26 8.50
CA PRO A 156 2.05 -2.43 8.65
C PRO A 156 0.67 -2.22 7.99
N ASP A 157 0.04 -3.31 7.54
CA ASP A 157 -1.33 -3.27 7.00
C ASP A 157 -2.35 -3.38 8.14
N GLU A 158 -3.04 -2.28 8.45
CA GLU A 158 -4.05 -2.25 9.52
C GLU A 158 -5.31 -3.07 9.19
N SER A 159 -5.56 -3.38 7.92
CA SER A 159 -6.69 -4.24 7.54
C SER A 159 -6.49 -5.70 7.96
N ILE A 160 -5.24 -6.07 8.31
CA ILE A 160 -4.83 -7.39 8.81
C ILE A 160 -4.39 -7.33 10.27
N ILE A 161 -4.80 -6.30 11.05
CA ILE A 161 -4.83 -6.51 12.51
C ILE A 161 -5.79 -7.70 12.68
N PRO A 162 -5.35 -8.88 13.19
CA PRO A 162 -6.30 -9.92 13.55
C PRO A 162 -7.25 -9.19 14.48
N GLN A 163 -8.54 -9.09 14.14
CA GLN A 163 -9.51 -8.47 15.04
C GLN A 163 -9.21 -9.10 16.39
N LYS A 164 -8.58 -8.32 17.29
CA LYS A 164 -8.11 -8.84 18.57
C LYS A 164 -9.31 -9.57 19.08
N GLU A 165 -9.23 -10.89 19.18
CA GLU A 165 -10.40 -11.70 19.51
C GLU A 165 -10.80 -11.16 20.87
N LEU A 166 -11.80 -10.26 20.89
CA LEU A 166 -12.07 -9.46 22.07
C LEU A 166 -12.38 -10.50 23.12
N SER A 167 -11.56 -10.50 24.17
CA SER A 167 -11.76 -11.44 25.25
C SER A 167 -13.23 -11.31 25.66
N ILE A 168 -13.86 -12.40 26.10
CA ILE A 168 -15.27 -12.35 26.50
C ILE A 168 -15.48 -11.25 27.57
N ALA A 169 -14.44 -10.93 28.35
CA ALA A 169 -14.41 -9.81 29.28
C ALA A 169 -14.53 -8.44 28.61
N ASP A 170 -13.79 -8.17 27.53
CA ASP A 170 -13.83 -6.89 26.81
C ASP A 170 -15.19 -6.67 26.11
N ARG A 171 -15.79 -7.74 25.57
CA ARG A 171 -17.16 -7.70 25.01
C ARG A 171 -18.21 -7.41 26.07
N ASN A 172 -18.09 -8.02 27.25
CA ASN A 172 -19.03 -7.80 28.35
C ASN A 172 -18.91 -6.39 28.93
N TYR A 173 -17.70 -5.82 28.97
CA TYR A 173 -17.46 -4.46 29.43
C TYR A 173 -18.12 -3.43 28.50
N GLU A 174 -17.92 -3.51 27.19
CA GLU A 174 -18.57 -2.61 26.23
C GLU A 174 -20.10 -2.80 26.22
N ASN A 175 -20.59 -4.04 26.24
CA ASN A 175 -22.04 -4.30 26.36
C ASN A 175 -22.65 -3.76 27.66
N SER A 176 -21.89 -3.73 28.77
CA SER A 176 -22.34 -3.16 30.05
C SER A 176 -22.40 -1.63 30.04
N LYS A 177 -21.53 -0.95 29.26
CA LYS A 177 -21.64 0.50 29.01
C LYS A 177 -22.89 0.82 28.21
N PHE A 178 -23.20 0.05 27.17
CA PHE A 178 -24.43 0.28 26.39
C PHE A 178 -25.70 -0.02 27.19
N ALA A 179 -25.69 -1.06 28.04
CA ALA A 179 -26.81 -1.38 28.93
C ALA A 179 -27.05 -0.30 30.00
N SER A 180 -25.99 0.30 30.53
CA SER A 180 -26.10 1.39 31.52
C SER A 180 -26.56 2.71 30.89
N VAL A 181 -26.19 3.00 29.64
CA VAL A 181 -26.73 4.15 28.89
C VAL A 181 -28.22 3.98 28.55
N LEU A 182 -28.68 2.76 28.25
CA LEU A 182 -30.10 2.46 28.05
C LEU A 182 -30.93 2.56 29.34
N ALA A 183 -30.34 2.29 30.51
CA ALA A 183 -31.01 2.41 31.81
C ALA A 183 -31.19 3.87 32.26
N ILE A 184 -30.38 4.80 31.75
CA ILE A 184 -30.44 6.23 32.10
C ILE A 184 -31.31 7.03 31.08
N GLY A 185 -31.65 6.42 29.94
CA GLY A 185 -32.34 7.09 28.82
C GLY A 185 -33.82 6.77 28.62
N LEU A 186 -34.52 6.19 29.59
CA LEU A 186 -35.98 5.99 29.50
C LEU A 186 -36.77 7.25 29.88
N SER A 187 -36.56 8.35 29.15
CA SER A 187 -37.54 9.43 29.02
C SER A 187 -37.29 10.28 27.77
N ALA A 188 -37.43 9.70 26.57
CA ALA A 188 -38.01 10.39 25.40
C ALA A 188 -37.94 9.50 24.14
N SER A 189 -39.12 9.02 23.74
CA SER A 189 -39.62 8.91 22.36
C SER A 189 -38.73 8.32 21.25
N ALA A 190 -39.07 7.08 20.88
CA ALA A 190 -39.10 6.46 19.55
C ALA A 190 -38.26 7.08 18.41
N CYS A 191 -37.19 6.37 18.00
CA CYS A 191 -36.86 6.09 16.58
C CYS A 191 -35.55 5.29 16.40
N ILE A 192 -35.39 4.10 17.02
CA ILE A 192 -34.35 3.14 16.58
C ILE A 192 -34.88 1.71 16.73
N SER A 193 -35.84 1.31 15.90
CA SER A 193 -36.23 -0.12 15.74
C SER A 193 -36.06 -0.65 14.32
N ALA A 194 -35.43 0.11 13.41
CA ALA A 194 -35.32 -0.28 12.00
C ALA A 194 -34.01 -0.97 11.60
N ILE A 195 -32.95 -0.95 12.41
CA ILE A 195 -31.62 -1.41 11.94
C ILE A 195 -31.29 -2.87 12.37
N PHE A 196 -31.92 -3.43 13.40
CA PHE A 196 -31.59 -4.80 13.85
C PHE A 196 -32.41 -5.93 13.23
N SER A 197 -33.53 -5.65 12.55
CA SER A 197 -34.34 -6.69 11.90
C SER A 197 -33.78 -7.19 10.57
N ALA A 198 -32.87 -6.45 9.92
CA ALA A 198 -32.30 -6.84 8.62
C ALA A 198 -31.12 -7.83 8.74
N ILE A 199 -30.40 -7.81 9.87
CA ILE A 199 -29.21 -8.64 10.09
C ILE A 199 -29.60 -10.04 10.59
N TRP A 200 -30.75 -10.18 11.27
CA TRP A 200 -31.22 -11.47 11.77
C TRP A 200 -31.90 -12.37 10.70
N LEU A 201 -32.50 -11.79 9.64
CA LEU A 201 -33.15 -12.58 8.59
C LEU A 201 -32.18 -13.18 7.56
N LYS A 202 -31.02 -12.56 7.29
CA LYS A 202 -30.07 -13.07 6.26
C LYS A 202 -29.24 -14.26 6.74
N THR A 203 -29.03 -14.42 8.05
CA THR A 203 -28.20 -15.51 8.62
C THR A 203 -28.95 -16.83 8.76
N LYS A 204 -30.28 -16.83 8.94
CA LYS A 204 -31.08 -18.08 9.01
C LYS A 204 -31.29 -18.79 7.66
N LYS A 205 -31.21 -18.08 6.53
CA LYS A 205 -31.50 -18.67 5.20
C LYS A 205 -30.32 -19.47 4.62
N LYS A 206 -29.09 -19.30 5.14
CA LYS A 206 -27.88 -19.99 4.63
C LYS A 206 -27.55 -21.29 5.39
N SER A 207 -28.16 -21.53 6.56
CA SER A 207 -27.88 -22.72 7.39
C SER A 207 -28.90 -23.87 7.28
N SER A 208 -29.92 -23.76 6.42
CA SER A 208 -31.00 -24.77 6.32
C SER A 208 -30.96 -25.67 5.07
N ASN A 209 -29.98 -25.55 4.18
CA ASN A 209 -29.86 -26.40 2.97
C ASN A 209 -28.71 -27.42 3.02
N ILE A 210 -28.56 -28.12 4.14
CA ILE A 210 -27.78 -29.38 4.18
C ILE A 210 -28.63 -30.43 4.90
N LYS A 211 -29.41 -31.21 4.13
CA LYS A 211 -29.92 -32.52 4.55
C LYS A 211 -29.91 -33.49 3.35
N TYR A 212 -29.18 -34.58 3.57
CA TYR A 212 -29.14 -35.88 2.91
C TYR A 212 -30.30 -36.25 1.98
N GLN A 213 -29.96 -36.54 0.72
CA GLN A 213 -30.28 -37.78 -0.01
C GLN A 213 -29.13 -38.08 -0.98
#